data_AF-A0A7K4AP70-F1
#
_entry.id   AF-A0A7K4AP70-F1
#
_cell.length_a   1.000
_cell.length_b   1.000
_cell.length_c   1.000
_cell.angle_alpha   90.00
_cell.angle_beta   90.00
_cell.angle_gamma   90.00
#
_symmetry.space_group_name_H-M   'P 1'
#
loop_
_entity.id
_entity.type
_entity.pdbx_description
1 polymer ?
#
loop_
_entity_poly.entity_id
_entity_poly.type
_entity_poly.pdbx_seq_one_letter_code
_entity_poly.pdbx_strand_id
1 'polypeptide(L)'
;MIDLSTVMADRADQVTTSDPDLIVRYSLYTDERYEWGVLHILDRDEHVIGLEFFESGDSWMRPSAVSDYNMASREGYPVTVVIPDNMFGQFHHMIQERGGEGFATALYSDLKLTPRLKA
;
A
#
# COMPACT_ATOMS: atom_id res chain seq x y z
N MET A 1 -15.64 -6.86 3.49
CA MET A 1 -14.60 -6.13 2.74
C MET A 1 -13.86 -5.23 3.72
N ILE A 2 -12.54 -5.17 3.66
CA ILE A 2 -11.73 -4.30 4.54
C ILE A 2 -12.05 -2.84 4.20
N ASP A 3 -12.21 -1.98 5.20
CA ASP A 3 -12.31 -0.54 5.01
C ASP A 3 -10.91 0.08 4.87
N LEU A 4 -10.42 0.10 3.62
CA LEU A 4 -9.10 0.65 3.32
C LEU A 4 -8.97 2.13 3.66
N SER A 5 -10.05 2.90 3.57
CA SER A 5 -10.00 4.33 3.87
C SER A 5 -9.59 4.60 5.32
N THR A 6 -10.15 3.85 6.27
CA THR A 6 -9.78 3.92 7.68
C THR A 6 -8.33 3.46 7.90
N VAL A 7 -7.91 2.35 7.26
CA VAL A 7 -6.53 1.84 7.40
C VAL A 7 -5.50 2.86 6.91
N MET A 8 -5.76 3.49 5.77
CA MET A 8 -4.86 4.48 5.19
C MET A 8 -4.83 5.78 6.00
N ALA A 9 -5.96 6.20 6.57
CA ALA A 9 -6.01 7.33 7.47
C ALA A 9 -5.19 7.06 8.75
N ASP A 10 -5.37 5.89 9.37
CA ASP A 10 -4.58 5.49 10.54
C ASP A 10 -3.08 5.46 10.22
N ARG A 11 -2.69 4.98 9.03
CA ARG A 11 -1.30 5.00 8.57
C ARG A 11 -0.78 6.43 8.35
N ALA A 12 -1.57 7.29 7.74
CA ALA A 12 -1.19 8.68 7.51
C ALA A 12 -0.93 9.42 8.85
N ASP A 13 -1.78 9.18 9.85
CA ASP A 13 -1.62 9.72 11.20
C ASP A 13 -0.34 9.17 11.86
N GLN A 14 -0.04 7.88 11.72
CA GLN A 14 1.21 7.31 12.23
C GLN A 14 2.46 7.94 11.60
N VAL A 15 2.47 8.12 10.29
CA VAL A 15 3.62 8.69 9.55
C VAL A 15 3.85 10.14 10.00
N THR A 16 2.81 10.97 9.99
CA THR A 16 2.90 12.39 10.37
C THR A 16 3.16 12.61 11.86
N THR A 17 2.72 11.69 12.72
CA THR A 17 3.07 11.73 14.16
C THR A 17 4.53 11.35 14.40
N SER A 18 5.05 10.39 13.63
CA SER A 18 6.45 9.97 13.75
C SER A 18 7.42 11.00 13.19
N ASP A 19 7.04 11.68 12.11
CA ASP A 19 7.80 12.75 11.48
C ASP A 19 6.84 13.87 11.01
N PRO A 20 6.71 14.95 11.81
CA PRO A 20 5.82 16.08 11.48
C PRO A 20 6.19 16.85 10.22
N ASP A 21 7.36 16.59 9.63
CA ASP A 21 7.83 17.26 8.43
C ASP A 21 7.34 16.58 7.15
N LEU A 22 6.79 15.38 7.28
CA LEU A 22 6.21 14.63 6.18
C LEU A 22 4.76 15.04 5.95
N ILE A 23 4.41 15.16 4.68
CA ILE A 23 3.03 15.34 4.23
C ILE A 23 2.58 13.99 3.68
N VAL A 24 1.34 13.61 3.97
CA VAL A 24 0.77 12.37 3.48
C VAL A 24 -0.49 12.64 2.69
N ARG A 25 -0.56 12.12 1.46
CA ARG A 25 -1.74 12.15 0.61
C ARG A 25 -2.13 10.73 0.22
N TYR A 26 -3.41 10.40 0.30
CA TYR A 26 -3.87 9.08 -0.11
C TYR A 26 -4.87 9.14 -1.26
N SER A 27 -4.76 8.17 -2.16
CA SER A 27 -5.67 7.93 -3.26
C SER A 27 -6.28 6.55 -3.09
N LEU A 28 -7.61 6.48 -3.04
CA LEU A 28 -8.35 5.23 -3.01
C LEU A 28 -8.87 4.92 -4.41
N TYR A 29 -8.63 3.70 -4.88
CA TYR A 29 -9.05 3.21 -6.17
C TYR A 29 -10.00 2.03 -5.97
N THR A 30 -11.05 2.00 -6.77
CA THR A 30 -12.01 0.90 -6.80
C THR A 30 -12.36 0.59 -8.24
N ASP A 31 -12.48 -0.69 -8.56
CA ASP A 31 -13.18 -1.16 -9.75
C ASP A 31 -14.31 -2.12 -9.33
N GLU A 32 -14.90 -2.84 -10.29
CA GLU A 32 -16.01 -3.76 -10.02
C GLU A 32 -15.66 -4.93 -9.07
N ARG A 33 -14.36 -5.23 -8.88
CA ARG A 33 -13.88 -6.41 -8.15
C ARG A 33 -12.89 -6.09 -7.04
N TYR A 34 -12.15 -5.00 -7.15
CA TYR A 34 -10.99 -4.72 -6.32
C TYR A 34 -11.07 -3.32 -5.74
N GLU A 35 -10.59 -3.20 -4.50
CA GLU A 35 -10.32 -1.92 -3.85
C GLU A 35 -8.87 -1.91 -3.39
N TRP A 36 -8.13 -0.87 -3.75
CA TRP A 36 -6.74 -0.68 -3.32
C TRP A 36 -6.47 0.80 -3.09
N GLY A 37 -5.41 1.10 -2.35
CA GLY A 37 -5.01 2.45 -2.03
C GLY A 37 -3.55 2.70 -2.35
N VAL A 38 -3.22 3.97 -2.56
CA VAL A 38 -1.83 4.43 -2.64
C VAL A 38 -1.64 5.61 -1.70
N LEU A 39 -0.72 5.46 -0.76
CA LEU A 39 -0.24 6.48 0.16
C LEU A 39 1.02 7.10 -0.44
N HIS A 40 0.94 8.39 -0.74
CA HIS A 40 2.06 9.22 -1.19
C HIS A 40 2.64 9.91 0.03
N ILE A 41 3.90 9.63 0.32
CA ILE A 41 4.67 10.29 1.36
C ILE A 41 5.48 11.38 0.68
N LEU A 42 5.29 12.62 1.12
CA LEU A 42 5.93 13.79 0.54
C LEU A 42 6.78 14.52 1.59
N ASP A 43 7.83 15.19 1.13
CA ASP A 43 8.58 16.14 1.95
C ASP A 43 7.81 17.47 2.14
N ARG A 44 8.41 18.40 2.89
CA ARG A 44 7.82 19.73 3.14
C ARG A 44 7.65 20.58 1.88
N ASP A 45 8.41 20.28 0.82
CA ASP A 45 8.35 20.97 -0.47
C ASP A 45 7.35 20.28 -1.44
N GLU A 46 6.57 19.32 -0.94
CA GLU A 46 5.60 18.51 -1.67
C GLU A 46 6.21 17.62 -2.77
N HIS A 47 7.48 17.22 -2.66
CA HIS A 47 8.05 16.18 -3.51
C HIS A 47 7.70 14.80 -2.97
N VAL A 48 7.31 13.87 -3.84
CA VAL A 48 7.08 12.47 -3.45
C VAL A 48 8.43 11.81 -3.13
N ILE A 49 8.56 11.32 -1.90
CA ILE A 49 9.76 10.64 -1.40
C ILE A 49 9.53 9.15 -1.11
N GLY A 50 8.28 8.67 -1.20
CA GLY A 50 7.94 7.27 -1.02
C GLY A 50 6.48 6.96 -1.34
N LEU A 51 6.23 5.69 -1.67
CA LEU A 51 4.91 5.18 -2.01
C LEU A 51 4.60 3.92 -1.19
N GLU A 52 3.43 3.89 -0.58
CA GLU A 52 2.89 2.71 0.09
C GLU A 52 1.60 2.26 -0.62
N PHE A 53 1.60 1.07 -1.21
CA PHE A 53 0.42 0.46 -1.81
C PHE A 53 -0.35 -0.33 -0.77
N PHE A 54 -1.63 -0.04 -0.59
CA PHE A 54 -2.50 -0.71 0.36
C PHE A 54 -3.45 -1.63 -0.38
N GLU A 55 -3.28 -2.93 -0.18
CA GLU A 55 -4.11 -3.94 -0.82
C GLU A 55 -5.20 -4.42 0.12
N SER A 56 -6.41 -4.61 -0.40
CA SER A 56 -7.47 -5.38 0.25
C SER A 56 -7.28 -6.88 -0.01
N GLY A 57 -8.23 -7.71 0.44
CA GLY A 57 -8.12 -9.16 0.42
C GLY A 57 -7.68 -9.76 -0.92
N ASP A 58 -8.10 -9.18 -2.04
CA ASP A 58 -7.98 -9.75 -3.37
C ASP A 58 -7.38 -8.76 -4.38
N SER A 59 -7.23 -7.47 -4.01
CA SER A 59 -6.83 -6.42 -4.96
C SER A 59 -5.40 -6.56 -5.47
N TRP A 60 -4.55 -7.27 -4.75
CA TRP A 60 -3.20 -7.63 -5.17
C TRP A 60 -3.20 -8.63 -6.35
N MET A 61 -4.32 -9.31 -6.60
CA MET A 61 -4.48 -10.23 -7.73
C MET A 61 -4.82 -9.50 -9.03
N ARG A 62 -5.19 -8.21 -8.98
CA ARG A 62 -5.58 -7.44 -10.15
C ARG A 62 -4.48 -7.50 -11.23
N PRO A 63 -4.82 -7.50 -12.53
CA PRO A 63 -3.83 -7.69 -13.58
C PRO A 63 -2.67 -6.69 -13.56
N SER A 64 -2.92 -5.45 -13.11
CA SER A 64 -1.91 -4.39 -13.06
C SER A 64 -1.09 -4.33 -11.77
N ALA A 65 -1.44 -5.08 -10.70
CA ALA A 65 -0.82 -4.91 -9.38
C ALA A 65 0.70 -4.89 -9.42
N VAL A 66 1.29 -5.97 -9.94
CA VAL A 66 2.75 -6.13 -9.98
C VAL A 66 3.41 -5.12 -10.90
N SER A 67 2.78 -4.78 -12.03
CA SER A 67 3.32 -3.74 -12.91
C SER A 67 3.31 -2.37 -12.25
N ASP A 68 2.28 -2.05 -11.46
CA ASP A 68 2.17 -0.77 -10.75
C ASP A 68 3.31 -0.63 -9.72
N TYR A 69 3.56 -1.68 -8.91
CA TYR A 69 4.63 -1.69 -7.90
C TYR A 69 6.01 -1.57 -8.55
N ASN A 70 6.26 -2.38 -9.58
CA ASN A 70 7.53 -2.40 -10.29
C ASN A 70 7.79 -1.06 -10.99
N MET A 71 6.77 -0.45 -11.60
CA MET A 71 6.89 0.83 -12.27
C MET A 71 7.26 1.93 -11.28
N ALA A 72 6.56 2.02 -10.15
CA ALA A 72 6.89 2.97 -9.09
C ALA A 72 8.34 2.82 -8.58
N SER A 73 8.79 1.57 -8.38
CA SER A 73 10.18 1.30 -7.99
C SER A 73 11.19 1.71 -9.06
N ARG A 74 10.92 1.40 -10.34
CA ARG A 74 11.80 1.75 -11.47
C ARG A 74 11.87 3.25 -11.72
N GLU A 75 10.83 4.00 -11.36
CA GLU A 75 10.84 5.46 -11.37
C GLU A 75 11.71 6.06 -10.24
N GLY A 76 12.24 5.22 -9.34
CA GLY A 76 13.19 5.59 -8.30
C GLY A 76 12.55 5.84 -6.94
N TYR A 77 11.25 5.59 -6.78
CA TYR A 77 10.59 5.75 -5.49
C TYR A 77 10.83 4.53 -4.59
N PRO A 78 11.10 4.73 -3.29
CA PRO A 78 10.95 3.67 -2.30
C PRO A 78 9.49 3.18 -2.27
N VAL A 79 9.29 1.88 -2.50
CA VAL A 79 7.95 1.27 -2.56
C VAL A 79 7.78 0.23 -1.45
N THR A 80 6.68 0.32 -0.72
CA THR A 80 6.19 -0.73 0.18
C THR A 80 4.81 -1.19 -0.26
N VAL A 81 4.61 -2.50 -0.38
CA VAL A 81 3.28 -3.10 -0.60
C VAL A 81 2.78 -3.65 0.72
N VAL A 82 1.71 -3.06 1.22
CA VAL A 82 1.06 -3.38 2.48
C VAL A 82 -0.15 -4.27 2.22
N ILE A 83 -0.15 -5.47 2.79
CA ILE A 83 -1.18 -6.48 2.55
C ILE A 83 -1.82 -7.01 3.84
N PRO A 84 -3.01 -7.62 3.77
CA PRO A 84 -3.60 -8.33 4.90
C PRO A 84 -2.76 -9.57 5.28
N ASP A 85 -2.60 -9.81 6.58
CA ASP A 85 -1.78 -10.89 7.15
C ASP A 85 -2.10 -12.28 6.57
N ASN A 86 -3.38 -12.59 6.43
CA ASN A 86 -3.85 -13.89 5.93
C ASN A 86 -3.54 -14.13 4.45
N MET A 87 -3.11 -13.11 3.72
CA MET A 87 -2.79 -13.20 2.29
C MET A 87 -1.29 -13.35 2.02
N PHE A 88 -0.42 -13.18 3.02
CA PHE A 88 1.03 -13.12 2.84
C PHE A 88 1.62 -14.28 2.03
N GLY A 89 1.26 -15.53 2.36
CA GLY A 89 1.78 -16.69 1.65
C GLY A 89 1.38 -16.74 0.17
N GLN A 90 0.12 -16.40 -0.14
CA GLN A 90 -0.40 -16.39 -1.52
C GLN A 90 0.18 -15.22 -2.32
N PHE A 91 0.25 -14.05 -1.70
CA PHE A 91 0.86 -12.86 -2.29
C PHE A 91 2.32 -13.11 -2.65
N HIS A 92 3.12 -13.65 -1.72
CA HIS A 92 4.54 -13.89 -1.95
C HIS A 92 4.78 -14.86 -3.12
N HIS A 93 4.00 -15.95 -3.19
CA HIS A 93 4.07 -16.88 -4.31
C HIS A 93 3.73 -16.21 -5.64
N MET A 94 2.63 -15.45 -5.69
CA MET A 94 2.21 -14.74 -6.89
C MET A 94 3.24 -13.71 -7.37
N ILE A 95 3.79 -12.92 -6.45
CA ILE A 95 4.82 -11.91 -6.75
C ILE A 95 6.05 -12.56 -7.39
N GLN A 96 6.49 -13.71 -6.88
CA GLN A 96 7.60 -14.46 -7.48
C GLN A 96 7.28 -14.92 -8.90
N GLU A 97 6.08 -15.46 -9.13
CA GLU A 97 5.64 -15.92 -10.46
C GLU A 97 5.50 -14.78 -11.47
N ARG A 98 5.06 -13.60 -11.02
CA ARG A 98 4.83 -12.42 -11.87
C ARG A 98 6.03 -11.48 -11.97
N GLY A 99 7.17 -11.84 -11.38
CA GLY A 99 8.41 -11.06 -11.46
C GLY A 99 8.33 -9.72 -10.73
N GLY A 100 7.72 -9.68 -9.54
CA GLY A 100 7.75 -8.48 -8.71
C GLY A 100 9.15 -8.22 -8.15
N GLU A 101 9.59 -6.98 -8.25
CA GLU A 101 10.95 -6.55 -7.94
C GLU A 101 10.98 -5.11 -7.40
N GLY A 102 11.98 -4.80 -6.59
CA GLY A 102 12.28 -3.41 -6.20
C GLY A 102 11.34 -2.79 -5.16
N PHE A 103 10.47 -3.58 -4.51
CA PHE A 103 9.61 -3.12 -3.41
C PHE A 103 9.75 -4.00 -2.17
N ALA A 104 9.48 -3.42 -1.00
CA ALA A 104 9.33 -4.15 0.26
C ALA A 104 7.88 -4.62 0.45
N THR A 105 7.68 -5.66 1.25
CA THR A 105 6.33 -6.11 1.67
C THR A 105 6.18 -5.89 3.16
N ALA A 106 5.04 -5.36 3.59
CA ALA A 106 4.65 -5.21 4.99
C ALA A 106 3.25 -5.78 5.21
N LEU A 107 3.00 -6.28 6.41
CA LEU A 107 1.67 -6.70 6.84
C LEU A 107 0.97 -5.56 7.60
N TYR A 108 -0.35 -5.59 7.66
CA TYR A 108 -1.09 -4.68 8.54
C TYR A 108 -0.63 -4.77 10.00
N SER A 109 -0.36 -5.99 10.50
CA SER A 109 0.15 -6.18 11.86
C SER A 109 1.56 -5.60 12.08
N ASP A 110 2.44 -5.64 11.08
CA ASP A 110 3.77 -5.03 11.15
C ASP A 110 3.67 -3.52 11.39
N LEU A 111 2.65 -2.90 10.82
CA LEU A 111 2.34 -1.46 10.94
C LEU A 111 1.34 -1.15 12.08
N LYS A 112 0.95 -2.14 12.88
CA LYS A 112 -0.07 -2.02 13.95
C LYS A 112 -1.40 -1.45 13.45
N LEU A 113 -1.75 -1.70 12.19
CA LEU A 113 -2.99 -1.26 11.58
C LEU A 113 -4.09 -2.28 11.87
N THR A 114 -5.24 -1.80 12.33
CA THR A 114 -6.39 -2.66 12.67
C THR A 114 -7.53 -2.40 11.69
N PRO A 115 -7.60 -3.14 10.57
CA PRO A 115 -8.64 -2.95 9.58
C PRO A 115 -10.03 -3.17 10.17
N ARG A 116 -10.93 -2.22 9.93
CA ARG A 116 -12.37 -2.40 10.17
C ARG A 116 -13.00 -3.09 8.96
N LEU A 117 -14.08 -3.81 9.19
CA LEU A 117 -14.91 -4.35 8.11
C LEU A 117 -15.96 -3.31 7.74
N LYS A 118 -16.18 -3.09 6.44
CA LYS A 118 -17.32 -2.30 5.96
C LYS A 118 -18.62 -2.99 6.35
N ALA A 119 -19.60 -2.20 6.79
CA ALA A 119 -20.95 -2.64 7.17
C ALA A 119 -21.79 -3.02 5.94
#